data_AF-A0A1Q9C3F0-F1
#
_entry.id   AF-A0A1Q9C3F0-F1
#
_cell.length_a   1.000
_cell.length_b   1.000
_cell.length_c   1.000
_cell.angle_alpha   90.00
_cell.angle_beta   90.00
_cell.angle_gamma   90.00
#
_symmetry.space_group_name_H-M   'P 1'
#
loop_
_entity.id
_entity.type
_entity.pdbx_description
1 polymer ?
#
loop_
_entity_poly.entity_id
_entity_poly.type
_entity_poly.pdbx_seq_one_letter_code
_entity_poly.pdbx_strand_id
1 'polypeptide(L)'
;MDDGVTWRLYTYKDGYLSISPKPWSPTDLSKECQVTIIRTKRINDWPYWEKVYPKCQAGVAAVVKRAAEQGKLEGRNKIQFEIISADYIVTASEDVYLLEFNTGPVLKDPEDSPDVHDAGMVDGALHIVEPWEGGSPCLWDLALECKGVQPKPEEFYAGDT
;
A
#
# COMPACT_ATOMS: atom_id res chain seq x y z
N MET A 1 -22.84 -2.36 3.10
CA MET A 1 -23.09 -2.66 4.52
C MET A 1 -21.99 -3.59 4.97
N ASP A 2 -21.35 -3.26 6.08
CA ASP A 2 -20.12 -3.90 6.56
C ASP A 2 -20.40 -5.34 6.99
N ASP A 3 -20.23 -6.26 6.05
CA ASP A 3 -20.58 -7.67 6.18
C ASP A 3 -19.43 -8.52 6.75
N GLY A 4 -18.31 -7.88 7.08
CA GLY A 4 -17.11 -8.52 7.60
C GLY A 4 -16.43 -9.47 6.60
N VAL A 5 -16.86 -9.51 5.33
CA VAL A 5 -16.37 -10.47 4.32
C VAL A 5 -16.07 -9.84 2.98
N THR A 6 -16.65 -8.69 2.64
CA THR A 6 -16.28 -7.92 1.46
C THR A 6 -14.99 -7.15 1.73
N TRP A 7 -13.97 -7.45 0.93
CA TRP A 7 -12.71 -6.72 0.93
C TRP A 7 -12.61 -5.89 -0.34
N ARG A 8 -12.26 -4.61 -0.17
CA ARG A 8 -11.91 -3.70 -1.27
C ARG A 8 -10.48 -3.24 -1.09
N LEU A 9 -9.67 -3.40 -2.12
CA LEU A 9 -8.32 -2.84 -2.19
C LEU A 9 -8.36 -1.62 -3.10
N TYR A 10 -7.89 -0.51 -2.58
CA TYR A 10 -7.60 0.69 -3.36
C TYR A 10 -6.09 0.87 -3.43
N THR A 11 -5.58 1.32 -4.57
CA THR A 11 -4.15 1.62 -4.76
C THR A 11 -3.96 3.06 -5.18
N TYR A 12 -3.03 3.75 -4.53
CA TYR A 12 -2.69 5.13 -4.86
C TYR A 12 -1.82 5.20 -6.12
N LYS A 13 -2.10 6.13 -7.03
CA LYS A 13 -1.44 6.31 -8.33
C LYS A 13 -0.06 6.97 -8.23
N ASP A 14 0.24 7.58 -7.09
CA ASP A 14 1.54 8.18 -6.82
C ASP A 14 2.27 7.38 -5.72
N GLY A 15 3.50 7.76 -5.42
CA GLY A 15 4.39 7.06 -4.51
C GLY A 15 5.78 7.68 -4.55
N TYR A 16 6.78 6.88 -4.18
CA TYR A 16 8.14 7.38 -4.03
C TYR A 16 9.17 6.50 -4.70
N LEU A 17 10.21 7.13 -5.24
CA LEU A 17 11.46 6.46 -5.55
C LEU A 17 12.44 6.63 -4.39
N SER A 18 12.96 5.51 -3.91
CA SER A 18 14.13 5.46 -3.03
C SER A 18 15.37 5.21 -3.89
N ILE A 19 16.19 6.24 -4.12
CA ILE A 19 17.30 6.18 -5.09
C ILE A 19 18.62 6.11 -4.34
N SER A 20 19.47 5.15 -4.72
CA SER A 20 20.84 5.07 -4.19
C SER A 20 21.62 6.35 -4.53
N PRO A 21 22.36 6.95 -3.58
CA PRO A 21 23.23 8.09 -3.87
C PRO A 21 24.46 7.71 -4.71
N LYS A 22 24.71 6.41 -4.92
CA LYS A 22 25.82 5.88 -5.72
C LYS A 22 25.31 5.09 -6.93
N PRO A 23 26.03 5.13 -8.06
CA PRO A 23 25.81 4.17 -9.14
C PRO A 23 25.90 2.74 -8.61
N TRP A 24 24.93 1.90 -8.98
CA TRP A 24 24.90 0.52 -8.51
C TRP A 24 26.10 -0.28 -9.07
N SER A 25 26.69 -1.12 -8.22
CA SER A 25 27.71 -2.09 -8.60
C SER A 25 27.54 -3.37 -7.77
N PRO A 26 27.61 -4.57 -8.37
CA PRO A 26 27.50 -5.81 -7.62
C PRO A 26 28.73 -6.09 -6.74
N THR A 27 29.85 -5.39 -6.98
CA THR A 27 31.08 -5.55 -6.20
C THR A 27 31.22 -4.52 -5.08
N ASP A 28 30.36 -3.50 -5.06
CA ASP A 28 30.31 -2.52 -3.97
C ASP A 28 29.27 -2.95 -2.93
N LEU A 29 29.72 -3.62 -1.87
CA LEU A 29 28.85 -4.10 -0.79
C LEU A 29 28.50 -3.01 0.25
N SER A 30 28.81 -1.74 -0.03
CA SER A 30 28.44 -0.66 0.89
C SER A 30 26.93 -0.51 0.98
N LYS A 31 26.44 -0.20 2.20
CA LYS A 31 25.01 0.00 2.46
C LYS A 31 24.40 1.03 1.51
N GLU A 32 25.10 2.12 1.26
CA GLU A 32 24.67 3.20 0.37
C GLU A 32 24.46 2.75 -1.07
N CYS A 33 25.18 1.71 -1.54
CA CYS A 33 25.05 1.18 -2.89
C CYS A 33 23.94 0.12 -3.01
N GLN A 34 23.76 -0.70 -1.97
CA GLN A 34 22.88 -1.88 -2.02
C GLN A 34 21.50 -1.69 -1.38
N VAL A 35 21.31 -0.65 -0.55
CA VAL A 35 20.10 -0.50 0.27
C VAL A 35 19.49 0.89 0.06
N THR A 36 18.23 0.93 -0.37
CA THR A 36 17.49 2.15 -0.66
C THR A 36 16.25 2.30 0.22
N ILE A 37 16.39 2.99 1.35
CA ILE A 37 15.30 3.22 2.33
C ILE A 37 14.78 4.66 2.36
N ILE A 38 15.48 5.60 1.70
CA ILE A 38 15.16 7.02 1.78
C ILE A 38 14.33 7.45 0.58
N ARG A 39 13.08 7.89 0.81
CA ARG A 39 12.23 8.53 -0.20
C ARG A 39 12.93 9.77 -0.74
N THR A 40 13.31 9.73 -2.02
CA THR A 40 14.14 10.76 -2.66
C THR A 40 13.34 11.64 -3.61
N LYS A 41 12.39 11.06 -4.34
CA LYS A 41 11.56 11.75 -5.35
C LYS A 41 10.16 11.14 -5.42
N ARG A 42 9.22 11.87 -6.01
CA ARG A 42 7.93 11.33 -6.43
C ARG A 42 8.12 10.33 -7.56
N ILE A 43 7.30 9.29 -7.55
CA ILE A 43 7.39 8.22 -8.57
C ILE A 43 6.82 8.65 -9.91
N ASN A 44 5.90 9.62 -9.93
CA ASN A 44 5.28 10.13 -11.16
C ASN A 44 6.27 10.80 -12.12
N ASP A 45 7.43 11.27 -11.62
CA ASP A 45 8.50 11.82 -12.46
C ASP A 45 9.31 10.73 -13.19
N TRP A 46 9.08 9.46 -12.86
CA TRP A 46 9.77 8.32 -13.44
C TRP A 46 9.07 7.87 -14.74
N PRO A 47 9.74 7.92 -15.91
CA PRO A 47 9.09 7.70 -17.20
C PRO A 47 8.53 6.28 -17.41
N TYR A 48 8.89 5.33 -16.55
CA TYR A 48 8.43 3.95 -16.63
C TYR A 48 7.21 3.68 -15.74
N TRP A 49 6.81 4.64 -14.90
CA TRP A 49 5.78 4.42 -13.88
C TRP A 49 4.44 4.00 -14.48
N GLU A 50 4.01 4.61 -15.57
CA GLU A 50 2.76 4.25 -16.26
C GLU A 50 2.70 2.77 -16.65
N LYS A 51 3.83 2.17 -17.03
CA LYS A 51 3.92 0.75 -17.39
C LYS A 51 4.11 -0.17 -16.17
N VAL A 52 4.75 0.33 -15.13
CA VAL A 52 5.10 -0.42 -13.91
C VAL A 52 3.92 -0.48 -12.94
N TYR A 53 3.18 0.62 -12.78
CA TYR A 53 2.08 0.75 -11.83
C TYR A 53 1.04 -0.38 -11.95
N PRO A 54 0.53 -0.75 -13.14
CA PRO A 54 -0.43 -1.84 -13.26
C PRO A 54 0.14 -3.19 -12.77
N LYS A 55 1.45 -3.42 -12.93
CA LYS A 55 2.12 -4.65 -12.45
C LYS A 55 2.21 -4.66 -10.92
N CYS A 56 2.55 -3.53 -10.31
CA CYS A 56 2.54 -3.37 -8.84
C CYS A 56 1.13 -3.58 -8.28
N GLN A 57 0.14 -2.90 -8.85
CA GLN A 57 -1.28 -3.04 -8.47
C GLN A 57 -1.74 -4.50 -8.53
N ALA A 58 -1.46 -5.20 -9.63
CA ALA A 58 -1.79 -6.62 -9.78
C ALA A 58 -1.09 -7.50 -8.73
N GLY A 59 0.16 -7.20 -8.39
CA GLY A 59 0.91 -7.88 -7.33
C GLY A 59 0.24 -7.78 -5.96
N VAL A 60 -0.12 -6.56 -5.51
CA VAL A 60 -0.83 -6.37 -4.23
C VAL A 60 -2.20 -7.05 -4.27
N ALA A 61 -2.96 -6.85 -5.35
CA ALA A 61 -4.29 -7.46 -5.49
C ALA A 61 -4.23 -8.99 -5.37
N ALA A 62 -3.24 -9.63 -5.98
CA ALA A 62 -3.06 -11.07 -5.89
C ALA A 62 -2.76 -11.55 -4.45
N VAL A 63 -1.95 -10.81 -3.69
CA VAL A 63 -1.66 -11.14 -2.28
C VAL A 63 -2.90 -10.95 -1.41
N VAL A 64 -3.55 -9.80 -1.51
CA VAL A 64 -4.74 -9.47 -0.69
C VAL A 64 -5.88 -10.43 -0.98
N LYS A 65 -6.15 -10.72 -2.26
CA LYS A 65 -7.16 -11.72 -2.65
C LYS A 65 -6.88 -13.08 -2.00
N ARG A 66 -5.65 -13.57 -2.09
CA ARG A 66 -5.25 -14.85 -1.49
C ARG A 66 -5.40 -14.83 0.03
N ALA A 67 -5.01 -13.74 0.68
CA ALA A 67 -5.16 -13.58 2.12
C ALA A 67 -6.65 -13.62 2.55
N ALA A 68 -7.53 -12.94 1.80
CA ALA A 68 -8.97 -12.98 2.03
C ALA A 68 -9.55 -14.40 1.85
N GLU A 69 -9.21 -15.06 0.74
CA GLU A 69 -9.67 -16.42 0.40
C GLU A 69 -9.18 -17.48 1.41
N GLN A 70 -8.01 -17.27 2.01
CA GLN A 70 -7.43 -18.16 3.01
C GLN A 70 -7.86 -17.82 4.45
N GLY A 71 -8.75 -16.84 4.65
CA GLY A 71 -9.19 -16.40 5.98
C GLY A 71 -8.05 -15.83 6.82
N LYS A 72 -7.05 -15.22 6.19
CA LYS A 72 -5.95 -14.52 6.85
C LYS A 72 -6.26 -13.06 7.16
N LEU A 73 -7.32 -12.53 6.57
CA LEU A 73 -7.86 -11.21 6.89
C LEU A 73 -9.09 -11.37 7.78
N GLU A 74 -9.10 -10.67 8.90
CA GLU A 74 -10.16 -10.77 9.91
C GLU A 74 -11.06 -9.55 9.86
N GLY A 75 -12.15 -9.66 9.09
CA GLY A 75 -13.17 -8.63 9.04
C GLY A 75 -14.01 -8.63 10.33
N ARG A 76 -14.64 -7.48 10.61
CA ARG A 76 -15.58 -7.30 11.71
C ARG A 76 -16.87 -6.72 11.13
N ASN A 77 -17.96 -6.79 11.89
CA ASN A 77 -19.25 -6.20 11.52
C ASN A 77 -19.26 -4.66 11.73
N LYS A 78 -18.18 -4.00 11.32
CA LYS A 78 -17.97 -2.55 11.37
C LYS A 78 -16.98 -2.16 10.28
N ILE A 79 -17.01 -0.89 9.90
CA ILE A 79 -16.00 -0.32 9.00
C ILE A 79 -14.61 -0.53 9.61
N GLN A 80 -13.72 -1.12 8.82
CA GLN A 80 -12.31 -1.26 9.11
C GLN A 80 -11.55 -0.91 7.84
N PHE A 81 -10.43 -0.21 8.02
CA PHE A 81 -9.51 0.07 6.93
C PHE A 81 -8.09 0.04 7.49
N GLU A 82 -7.15 -0.21 6.59
CA GLU A 82 -5.74 -0.13 6.88
C GLU A 82 -5.04 0.51 5.69
N ILE A 83 -4.11 1.43 5.98
CA ILE A 83 -3.17 1.94 4.98
C ILE A 83 -1.90 1.13 5.13
N ILE A 84 -1.55 0.41 4.06
CA ILE A 84 -0.30 -0.33 3.96
C ILE A 84 0.56 0.28 2.85
N SER A 85 1.88 0.26 3.00
CA SER A 85 2.79 0.50 1.86
C SER A 85 3.37 -0.81 1.36
N ALA A 86 3.67 -0.86 0.07
CA ALA A 86 4.24 -2.00 -0.59
C ALA A 86 5.54 -1.58 -1.28
N ASP A 87 6.63 -2.25 -0.94
CA ASP A 87 7.95 -1.91 -1.45
C ASP A 87 8.31 -2.86 -2.59
N TYR A 88 8.75 -2.28 -3.71
CA TYR A 88 9.07 -3.02 -4.93
C TYR A 88 10.51 -2.76 -5.37
N ILE A 89 11.15 -3.80 -5.92
CA ILE A 89 12.28 -3.65 -6.82
C ILE A 89 11.77 -3.77 -8.25
N VAL A 90 12.25 -2.90 -9.13
CA VAL A 90 11.97 -2.96 -10.56
C VAL A 90 13.27 -3.21 -11.33
N THR A 91 13.27 -4.19 -12.22
CA THR A 91 14.44 -4.51 -13.05
C THR A 91 14.55 -3.57 -14.25
N ALA A 92 15.69 -3.63 -14.95
CA ALA A 92 15.88 -2.92 -16.21
C ALA A 92 14.87 -3.33 -17.31
N SER A 93 14.30 -4.54 -17.21
CA SER A 93 13.24 -5.04 -18.10
C SER A 93 11.83 -4.65 -17.64
N GLU A 94 11.72 -3.77 -16.63
CA GLU A 94 10.46 -3.33 -16.02
C GLU A 94 9.69 -4.46 -15.31
N ASP A 95 10.37 -5.55 -14.93
CA ASP A 95 9.77 -6.61 -14.10
C ASP A 95 9.72 -6.16 -12.64
N VAL A 96 8.60 -6.42 -11.97
CA VAL A 96 8.35 -5.96 -10.60
C VAL A 96 8.47 -7.12 -9.61
N TYR A 97 9.19 -6.88 -8.52
CA TYR A 97 9.38 -7.82 -7.43
C TYR A 97 8.92 -7.15 -6.14
N LEU A 98 7.80 -7.63 -5.59
CA LEU A 98 7.32 -7.21 -4.27
C LEU A 98 8.27 -7.73 -3.20
N LEU A 99 8.84 -6.84 -2.40
CA LEU A 99 9.74 -7.18 -1.30
C LEU A 99 8.99 -7.37 0.02
N GLU A 100 8.22 -6.35 0.40
CA GLU A 100 7.57 -6.31 1.71
C GLU A 100 6.29 -5.45 1.69
N PHE A 101 5.46 -5.70 2.69
CA PHE A 101 4.39 -4.79 3.09
C PHE A 101 4.75 -4.18 4.45
N ASN A 102 4.58 -2.87 4.57
CA ASN A 102 4.68 -2.18 5.85
C ASN A 102 3.28 -1.81 6.34
N THR A 103 2.89 -2.39 7.47
CA THR A 103 1.66 -2.03 8.20
C THR A 103 1.99 -0.87 9.13
N GLY A 104 1.26 0.24 9.00
CA GLY A 104 1.60 1.51 9.68
C GLY A 104 2.80 2.24 9.08
N PRO A 105 2.76 2.59 7.78
CA PRO A 105 3.83 3.35 7.16
C PRO A 105 3.98 4.73 7.82
N VAL A 106 5.22 5.21 7.91
CA VAL A 106 5.48 6.60 8.35
C VAL A 106 4.86 7.55 7.34
N LEU A 107 3.94 8.39 7.81
CA LEU A 107 3.33 9.46 7.03
C LEU A 107 4.11 10.75 7.23
N LYS A 108 4.57 11.35 6.14
CA LYS A 108 5.34 12.59 6.15
C LYS A 108 4.43 13.80 6.01
N ASP A 109 4.64 14.78 6.88
CA ASP A 109 3.95 16.07 6.85
C ASP A 109 4.53 16.98 5.73
N PRO A 110 3.69 17.74 5.00
CA PRO A 110 4.17 18.68 4.00
C PRO A 110 5.07 19.81 4.55
N GLU A 111 4.93 20.20 5.82
CA GLU A 111 5.82 21.19 6.45
C GLU A 111 7.24 20.64 6.63
N ASP A 112 7.36 19.38 7.03
CA ASP A 112 8.64 18.70 7.26
C ASP A 112 9.28 18.16 5.96
N SER A 113 8.47 17.86 4.94
CA SER A 113 8.91 17.21 3.70
C SER A 113 8.10 17.70 2.49
N PRO A 114 8.29 18.97 2.06
CA PRO A 114 7.42 19.62 1.08
C PRO A 114 7.37 18.92 -0.28
N ASP A 115 8.43 18.20 -0.67
CA ASP A 115 8.49 17.50 -1.95
C ASP A 115 8.03 16.04 -1.87
N VAL A 116 8.07 15.44 -0.68
CA VAL A 116 7.86 14.00 -0.45
C VAL A 116 7.02 13.74 0.81
N HIS A 117 5.74 14.14 0.76
CA HIS A 117 4.76 14.04 1.84
C HIS A 117 3.49 13.26 1.46
N ASP A 118 2.72 12.84 2.45
CA ASP A 118 1.60 11.90 2.27
C ASP A 118 0.21 12.53 2.37
N ALA A 119 0.10 13.84 2.61
CA ALA A 119 -1.19 14.53 2.83
C ALA A 119 -2.29 14.17 1.81
N GLY A 120 -2.03 14.32 0.50
CA GLY A 120 -3.03 14.01 -0.54
C GLY A 120 -3.43 12.52 -0.61
N MET A 121 -2.51 11.62 -0.25
CA MET A 121 -2.79 10.19 -0.15
C MET A 121 -3.77 9.93 1.01
N VAL A 122 -3.49 10.50 2.18
CA VAL A 122 -4.28 10.33 3.41
C VAL A 122 -5.69 10.89 3.24
N ASP A 123 -5.82 12.11 2.71
CA ASP A 123 -7.13 12.74 2.45
C ASP A 123 -7.97 11.91 1.48
N GLY A 124 -7.37 11.41 0.39
CA GLY A 124 -8.06 10.53 -0.55
C GLY A 124 -8.50 9.21 0.09
N ALA A 125 -7.63 8.58 0.89
CA ALA A 125 -7.91 7.30 1.55
C ALA A 125 -9.07 7.42 2.54
N LEU A 126 -9.03 8.43 3.41
CA LEU A 126 -10.07 8.66 4.40
C LEU A 126 -11.41 8.95 3.70
N HIS A 127 -11.41 9.69 2.57
CA HIS A 127 -12.65 10.00 1.85
C HIS A 127 -13.30 8.76 1.23
N ILE A 128 -12.49 7.78 0.82
CA ILE A 128 -13.00 6.48 0.34
C ILE A 128 -13.71 5.72 1.46
N VAL A 129 -13.18 5.80 2.69
CA VAL A 129 -13.74 5.13 3.87
C VAL A 129 -15.01 5.83 4.35
N GLU A 130 -14.97 7.14 4.48
CA GLU A 130 -16.06 7.98 4.95
C GLU A 130 -16.11 9.27 4.11
N PRO A 131 -16.99 9.37 3.10
CA PRO A 131 -17.01 10.53 2.21
C PRO A 131 -17.40 11.85 2.91
N TRP A 132 -16.67 12.93 2.61
CA TRP A 132 -16.97 14.31 3.04
C TRP A 132 -16.73 15.35 1.93
N GLU A 133 -17.23 16.56 2.13
CA GLU A 133 -17.05 17.68 1.19
C GLU A 133 -15.59 18.15 1.13
N GLY A 134 -14.98 18.04 -0.04
CA GLY A 134 -13.58 18.45 -0.28
C GLY A 134 -12.56 17.30 -0.30
N GLY A 135 -12.96 16.07 0.00
CA GLY A 135 -12.11 14.90 -0.24
C GLY A 135 -11.97 14.61 -1.73
N SER A 136 -10.79 14.11 -2.14
CA SER A 136 -10.46 13.88 -3.56
C SER A 136 -9.86 12.48 -3.75
N PRO A 137 -10.70 11.47 -4.08
CA PRO A 137 -10.23 10.11 -4.29
C PRO A 137 -9.62 9.89 -5.69
N CYS A 138 -9.42 10.94 -6.50
CA CYS A 138 -9.07 10.82 -7.93
C CYS A 138 -7.74 10.10 -8.20
N LEU A 139 -6.84 10.12 -7.21
CA LEU A 139 -5.55 9.44 -7.24
C LEU A 139 -5.61 8.00 -6.72
N TRP A 140 -6.78 7.49 -6.36
CA TRP A 140 -6.96 6.12 -5.91
C TRP A 140 -7.75 5.30 -6.93
N ASP A 141 -7.20 4.15 -7.32
CA ASP A 141 -7.91 3.17 -8.13
C ASP A 141 -8.47 2.05 -7.26
N LEU A 142 -9.71 1.62 -7.53
CA LEU A 142 -10.22 0.36 -7.01
C LEU A 142 -9.52 -0.79 -7.76
N ALA A 143 -8.59 -1.46 -7.09
CA ALA A 143 -7.75 -2.51 -7.67
C ALA A 143 -8.36 -3.90 -7.54
N LEU A 144 -9.16 -4.14 -6.49
CA LEU A 144 -9.79 -5.43 -6.21
C LEU A 144 -11.05 -5.22 -5.38
N GLU A 145 -12.11 -5.97 -5.71
CA GLU A 145 -13.20 -6.28 -4.80
C GLU A 145 -13.34 -7.81 -4.75
N CYS A 146 -13.36 -8.39 -3.55
CA CYS A 146 -13.53 -9.84 -3.38
C CYS A 146 -14.25 -10.18 -2.08
N LYS A 147 -14.66 -11.45 -1.96
CA LYS A 147 -15.23 -12.02 -0.74
C LYS A 147 -14.17 -12.90 -0.07
N GLY A 148 -13.94 -12.66 1.22
CA GLY A 148 -13.11 -13.50 2.07
C GLY A 148 -13.91 -14.58 2.78
N VAL A 149 -13.26 -15.25 3.74
CA VAL A 149 -13.89 -16.21 4.64
C VAL A 149 -14.62 -15.46 5.77
N GLN A 150 -15.76 -16.00 6.20
CA GLN A 150 -16.49 -15.44 7.33
C GLN A 150 -15.63 -15.47 8.61
N PRO A 151 -15.61 -14.38 9.41
CA PRO A 151 -14.91 -14.38 10.69
C PRO A 151 -15.42 -15.53 11.56
N LYS A 152 -14.50 -16.20 12.28
CA LYS A 152 -14.92 -17.15 13.31
C LYS A 152 -15.75 -16.37 14.35
N PRO A 153 -16.84 -16.95 14.89
CA PRO A 153 -17.54 -16.35 16.01
C PRO A 153 -16.55 -16.02 17.13
N GLU A 154 -16.69 -14.85 17.76
CA GLU A 154 -15.90 -14.54 18.96
C GLU A 154 -16.11 -15.66 19.98
N GLU A 155 -15.04 -16.38 20.32
CA GLU A 155 -15.06 -17.31 21.45
C GLU A 155 -15.18 -16.45 22.72
N PHE A 156 -16.41 -16.24 23.19
CA PHE A 156 -16.63 -15.69 24.52
C PHE A 156 -16.04 -16.66 25.54
N TYR A 157 -14.86 -16.32 26.07
CA TYR A 157 -14.37 -16.96 27.29
C TYR A 157 -15.32 -16.57 28.42
N ALA A 158 -16.18 -17.49 28.81
CA ALA A 158 -16.97 -17.42 30.03
C ALA A 158 -16.00 -17.54 31.23
N GLY A 159 -15.29 -16.46 31.56
CA GLY A 159 -14.23 -16.47 32.55
C GLY A 159 -14.11 -15.21 33.42
N ASP A 160 -14.68 -14.08 33.01
CA ASP A 160 -14.61 -12.83 33.79
C ASP A 160 -16.02 -12.36 34.16
N THR A 161 -16.56 -12.92 35.24
CA THR A 161 -17.62 -12.31 36.06
C THR A 161 -17.20 -12.23 37.51
#